data_AF-A0A0S7XMU7-F1
#
_entry.id   AF-A0A0S7XMU7-F1
#
_cell.length_a   1.000
_cell.length_b   1.000
_cell.length_c   1.000
_cell.angle_alpha   90.00
_cell.angle_beta   90.00
_cell.angle_gamma   90.00
#
_symmetry.space_group_name_H-M   'P 1'
#
loop_
_entity.id
_entity.type
_entity.pdbx_description
1 polymer ?
#
loop_
_entity_poly.entity_id
_entity_poly.type
_entity_poly.pdbx_seq_one_letter_code
_entity_poly.pdbx_strand_id
1 'polypeptide(L)'
;MKKIIIWASVLIAFLGFVSSKLFAANSKVGTTAYSFLKIDVSARSTAMGGAFVGLSDDESALYFNPAGLIQIEQRSFFTTYNNYLTDIQSGFLGYVHPYSENTRLGASI
;
A
#
# COMPACT_ATOMS: atom_id res chain seq x y z
N MET A 1 14.95 -48.78 -15.83
CA MET A 1 16.07 -47.88 -15.44
C MET A 1 15.92 -46.47 -15.99
N LYS A 2 15.70 -46.24 -17.31
CA LYS A 2 15.57 -44.89 -17.90
C LYS A 2 14.48 -44.00 -17.27
N LYS A 3 13.31 -44.55 -16.92
CA LYS A 3 12.20 -43.80 -16.27
C LYS A 3 12.55 -43.28 -14.87
N ILE A 4 13.30 -44.07 -14.08
CA ILE A 4 13.73 -43.69 -12.73
C ILE A 4 14.70 -42.50 -12.79
N ILE A 5 15.61 -42.51 -13.78
CA ILE A 5 16.57 -41.43 -14.00
C ILE A 5 15.84 -40.13 -14.36
N ILE A 6 14.80 -40.19 -15.20
CA ILE A 6 13.99 -39.02 -15.60
C ILE A 6 13.24 -38.43 -14.38
N TRP A 7 12.63 -39.27 -13.54
CA TRP A 7 11.93 -38.77 -12.35
C TRP A 7 12.89 -38.18 -11.32
N ALA A 8 14.08 -38.76 -11.15
CA ALA A 8 15.12 -38.22 -10.28
C ALA A 8 15.62 -36.85 -10.76
N SER A 9 15.83 -36.66 -12.07
CA SER A 9 16.25 -35.37 -12.61
C SER A 9 15.17 -34.30 -12.52
N VAL A 10 13.90 -34.65 -12.70
CA VAL A 10 12.76 -33.74 -12.48
C VAL A 10 12.68 -33.31 -11.01
N LEU A 11 12.85 -34.24 -10.07
CA LEU A 11 12.85 -33.93 -8.64
C LEU A 11 14.01 -33.02 -8.24
N ILE A 12 15.21 -33.26 -8.78
CA ILE A 12 16.40 -32.42 -8.56
C ILE A 12 16.19 -31.02 -9.14
N ALA A 13 15.62 -30.91 -10.33
CA ALA A 13 15.29 -29.61 -10.94
C ALA A 13 14.23 -28.86 -10.13
N PHE A 14 13.22 -29.56 -9.61
CA PHE A 14 12.19 -28.98 -8.75
C PHE A 14 12.77 -28.49 -7.41
N LEU A 15 13.62 -29.30 -6.77
CA LEU A 15 14.32 -28.91 -5.53
C LEU A 15 15.26 -27.72 -5.75
N GLY A 16 15.94 -27.67 -6.89
CA GLY A 16 16.76 -26.52 -7.30
C GLY A 16 15.94 -25.26 -7.54
N PHE A 17 14.75 -25.37 -8.14
CA PHE A 17 13.81 -24.27 -8.33
C PHE A 17 13.27 -23.74 -7.00
N VAL A 18 12.86 -24.63 -6.08
CA VAL A 18 12.39 -24.26 -4.74
C VAL A 18 13.50 -23.64 -3.89
N SER A 19 14.76 -24.03 -4.10
CA SER A 19 15.93 -23.50 -3.37
C SER A 19 16.48 -22.18 -3.94
N SER A 20 15.88 -21.65 -5.02
CA SER A 20 16.29 -20.34 -5.54
C SER A 20 16.02 -19.27 -4.48
N LYS A 21 17.07 -18.51 -4.12
CA LYS A 21 16.92 -17.44 -3.13
C LYS A 21 15.91 -16.42 -3.66
N LEU A 22 14.84 -16.17 -2.91
CA LEU A 22 13.93 -15.07 -3.19
C LEU A 22 14.71 -13.75 -3.10
N PHE A 23 15.04 -13.16 -4.25
CA PHE A 23 15.74 -11.87 -4.38
C PHE A 23 14.90 -10.65 -3.94
N ALA A 24 13.80 -10.87 -3.22
CA ALA A 24 12.90 -9.81 -2.74
C ALA A 24 13.32 -9.21 -1.39
N ALA A 25 14.31 -9.79 -0.70
CA ALA A 25 14.78 -9.28 0.58
C ALA A 25 15.65 -8.03 0.38
N ASN A 26 15.08 -6.86 0.67
CA ASN A 26 15.81 -5.59 0.62
C ASN A 26 16.65 -5.42 1.90
N SER A 27 17.98 -5.31 1.76
CA SER A 27 18.92 -5.19 2.87
C SER A 27 18.77 -3.91 3.70
N LYS A 28 17.95 -2.97 3.23
CA LYS A 28 17.68 -1.67 3.85
C LYS A 28 16.27 -1.60 4.44
N VAL A 29 15.57 -2.74 4.57
CA VAL A 29 14.26 -2.77 5.25
C VAL A 29 14.45 -2.29 6.69
N GLY A 30 13.57 -1.37 7.11
CA GLY A 30 13.57 -0.82 8.47
C GLY A 30 14.65 0.24 8.74
N THR A 31 15.47 0.64 7.76
CA THR A 31 16.46 1.71 7.96
C THR A 31 15.90 3.11 7.71
N THR A 32 14.68 3.21 7.17
CA THR A 32 13.97 4.48 6.96
C THR A 32 13.14 4.83 8.20
N ALA A 33 13.12 6.11 8.57
CA ALA A 33 12.15 6.61 9.55
C ALA A 33 10.70 6.46 9.03
N TYR A 34 9.73 6.65 9.94
CA TYR A 34 8.30 6.70 9.62
C TYR A 34 7.74 5.44 8.92
N SER A 35 8.12 4.25 9.39
CA SER A 35 7.63 2.96 8.86
C SER A 35 6.11 2.80 8.90
N PHE A 36 5.42 3.55 9.78
CA PHE A 36 3.96 3.60 9.86
C PHE A 36 3.30 4.19 8.60
N LEU A 37 4.02 4.95 7.76
CA LEU A 37 3.51 5.43 6.45
C LEU A 37 3.31 4.31 5.42
N LYS A 38 3.56 3.06 5.82
CA LYS A 38 3.19 1.88 5.03
C LYS A 38 1.84 1.30 5.43
N ILE A 39 1.28 1.75 6.55
CA ILE A 39 -0.05 1.37 7.00
C ILE A 39 -1.06 2.14 6.15
N ASP A 40 -1.94 1.43 5.47
CA ASP A 40 -2.96 2.06 4.63
C ASP A 40 -3.98 2.80 5.52
N VAL A 41 -4.32 4.03 5.12
CA VAL A 41 -5.26 4.90 5.87
C VAL A 41 -6.69 4.83 5.32
N SER A 42 -6.92 4.15 4.20
CA SER A 42 -8.21 4.06 3.52
C SER A 42 -8.68 2.62 3.39
N ALA A 43 -9.89 2.34 3.87
CA ALA A 43 -10.51 1.03 3.69
C ALA A 43 -10.70 0.68 2.21
N ARG A 44 -10.99 1.69 1.36
CA ARG A 44 -11.15 1.51 -0.10
C ARG A 44 -9.82 1.17 -0.77
N SER A 45 -8.76 1.93 -0.45
CA SER A 45 -7.40 1.62 -0.93
C SER A 45 -6.96 0.22 -0.48
N THR A 46 -7.22 -0.10 0.79
CA THR A 46 -6.90 -1.41 1.37
C THR A 46 -7.63 -2.55 0.63
N ALA A 47 -8.91 -2.38 0.32
CA ALA A 47 -9.70 -3.36 -0.44
C ALA A 47 -9.18 -3.55 -1.88
N MET A 48 -8.51 -2.54 -2.44
CA MET A 48 -7.83 -2.61 -3.74
C MET A 48 -6.39 -3.17 -3.64
N GLY A 49 -5.97 -3.67 -2.47
CA GLY A 49 -4.62 -4.15 -2.24
C GLY A 49 -3.56 -3.04 -2.27
N GLY A 50 -3.92 -1.81 -1.91
CA GLY A 50 -3.05 -0.63 -1.93
C GLY A 50 -2.88 0.02 -3.31
N ALA A 51 -3.60 -0.46 -4.33
CA ALA A 51 -3.53 0.05 -5.70
C ALA A 51 -4.37 1.32 -5.90
N PHE A 52 -4.08 2.41 -5.18
CA PHE A 52 -4.93 3.60 -5.14
C PHE A 52 -4.30 4.91 -5.67
N VAL A 53 -2.97 4.97 -5.83
CA VAL A 53 -2.22 6.19 -6.19
C VAL A 53 -2.72 6.86 -7.49
N GLY A 54 -3.10 6.08 -8.50
CA GLY A 54 -3.60 6.59 -9.77
C GLY A 54 -5.08 7.01 -9.76
N LEU A 55 -5.86 6.50 -8.81
CA LEU A 55 -7.28 6.82 -8.66
C LEU A 55 -7.46 8.03 -7.73
N SER A 56 -7.00 7.92 -6.48
CA SER A 56 -6.90 9.00 -5.47
C SER A 56 -7.96 10.10 -5.62
N ASP A 57 -9.23 9.69 -5.62
CA ASP A 57 -10.40 10.50 -5.95
C ASP A 57 -11.22 10.90 -4.70
N ASP A 58 -10.68 10.65 -3.50
CA ASP A 58 -11.28 10.97 -2.21
C ASP A 58 -10.27 11.66 -1.25
N GLU A 59 -10.69 12.02 -0.04
CA GLU A 59 -9.87 12.79 0.90
C GLU A 59 -8.59 12.06 1.31
N SER A 60 -8.57 10.73 1.19
CA SER A 60 -7.37 9.93 1.44
C SER A 60 -6.27 10.20 0.41
N ALA A 61 -6.57 10.90 -0.69
CA ALA A 61 -5.58 11.47 -1.59
C ALA A 61 -4.54 12.36 -0.88
N LEU A 62 -4.87 12.95 0.29
CA LEU A 62 -3.91 13.64 1.15
C LEU A 62 -2.71 12.76 1.55
N TYR A 63 -2.94 11.45 1.68
CA TYR A 63 -1.93 10.44 2.00
C TYR A 63 -1.31 9.80 0.75
N PHE A 64 -2.11 9.53 -0.28
CA PHE A 64 -1.67 8.77 -1.45
C PHE A 64 -1.10 9.64 -2.58
N ASN A 65 -1.84 10.68 -2.99
CA ASN A 65 -1.50 11.53 -4.12
C ASN A 65 -2.30 12.86 -4.06
N PRO A 66 -1.72 13.92 -3.49
CA PRO A 66 -2.42 15.21 -3.33
C PRO A 66 -2.90 15.85 -4.64
N ALA A 67 -2.33 15.47 -5.80
CA ALA A 67 -2.83 15.95 -7.09
C ALA A 67 -4.27 15.50 -7.39
N GLY A 68 -4.68 14.35 -6.83
CA GLY A 68 -6.02 13.80 -6.97
C GLY A 68 -7.11 14.62 -6.27
N LEU A 69 -6.73 15.49 -5.31
CA LEU A 69 -7.66 16.36 -4.57
C LEU A 69 -8.51 17.22 -5.50
N ILE A 70 -8.03 17.55 -6.69
CA ILE A 70 -8.75 18.38 -7.65
C ILE A 70 -10.14 17.82 -8.01
N GLN A 71 -10.31 16.50 -7.92
CA GLN A 71 -11.56 15.77 -8.17
C GLN A 71 -12.62 16.00 -7.08
N ILE A 72 -12.24 16.51 -5.91
CA ILE A 72 -13.15 16.76 -4.80
C ILE A 72 -13.83 18.11 -5.00
N GLU A 73 -15.13 18.07 -5.27
CA GLU A 73 -15.92 19.25 -5.63
C GLU A 73 -16.52 19.98 -4.42
N GLN A 74 -16.66 19.29 -3.29
CA GLN A 74 -17.30 19.79 -2.08
C GLN A 74 -16.37 19.74 -0.88
N ARG A 75 -16.66 20.53 0.15
CA ARG A 75 -15.92 20.43 1.42
C ARG A 75 -16.16 19.04 2.00
N SER A 76 -15.08 18.38 2.37
CA SER A 76 -15.19 17.02 2.86
C SER A 76 -14.16 16.72 3.92
N PHE A 77 -14.49 15.75 4.78
CA PHE A 77 -13.63 15.28 5.83
C PHE A 77 -13.61 13.76 5.80
N PHE A 78 -12.50 13.18 6.23
CA PHE A 78 -12.30 11.74 6.27
C PHE A 78 -11.56 11.36 7.54
N THR A 79 -11.94 10.24 8.12
CA THR A 79 -11.23 9.70 9.28
C THR A 79 -11.22 8.20 9.25
N THR A 80 -10.10 7.63 9.69
CA THR A 80 -9.90 6.19 9.83
C THR A 80 -9.20 5.92 11.14
N TYR A 81 -9.53 4.77 11.73
CA TYR A 81 -8.80 4.21 12.86
C TYR A 81 -8.50 2.74 12.60
N ASN A 82 -7.22 2.41 12.58
CA ASN A 82 -6.70 1.05 12.44
C ASN A 82 -6.26 0.54 13.81
N ASN A 83 -6.78 -0.62 14.21
CA ASN A 83 -6.39 -1.33 15.43
C ASN A 83 -5.89 -2.72 15.07
N TYR A 84 -4.57 -2.88 14.94
CA TYR A 84 -3.96 -4.17 14.63
C TYR A 84 -3.78 -5.04 15.87
N LEU A 85 -3.72 -6.35 15.66
CA LEU A 85 -3.56 -7.38 16.70
C LEU A 85 -2.27 -7.24 17.53
N THR A 86 -1.23 -6.61 17.00
CA THR A 86 0.10 -6.48 17.63
C THR A 86 0.24 -5.17 18.43
N ASP A 87 -0.85 -4.66 19.00
CA ASP A 87 -0.92 -3.37 19.71
C ASP A 87 -0.46 -2.16 18.89
N ILE A 88 -0.53 -2.26 17.54
CA ILE A 88 -0.25 -1.14 16.64
C ILE A 88 -1.58 -0.44 16.35
N GLN A 89 -1.68 0.80 16.80
CA GLN A 89 -2.82 1.67 16.56
C GLN A 89 -2.40 2.82 15.64
N SER A 90 -3.24 3.15 14.67
CA SER A 90 -2.99 4.26 13.75
C SER A 90 -4.29 4.97 13.45
N GLY A 91 -4.29 6.29 13.54
CA GLY A 91 -5.41 7.15 13.17
C GLY A 91 -5.04 8.00 11.96
N PHE A 92 -6.03 8.35 11.16
CA PHE A 92 -5.90 9.35 10.12
C PHE A 92 -7.10 10.30 10.20
N LEU A 93 -6.86 11.59 10.07
CA LEU A 93 -7.90 12.60 9.90
C LEU A 93 -7.48 13.54 8.76
N GLY A 94 -8.33 13.66 7.75
CA GLY A 94 -8.13 14.52 6.59
C GLY A 94 -9.29 15.47 6.41
N TYR A 95 -8.99 16.68 5.95
CA TYR A 95 -9.98 17.68 5.54
C TYR A 95 -9.57 18.29 4.21
N VAL A 96 -10.53 18.47 3.31
CA VAL A 96 -10.35 19.08 2.00
C VAL A 96 -11.33 20.23 1.81
N HIS A 97 -10.80 21.36 1.37
CA HIS A 97 -11.55 22.57 1.06
C HIS A 97 -11.37 22.96 -0.43
N PRO A 98 -12.44 22.92 -1.23
CA PRO A 98 -12.43 23.44 -2.59
C PRO A 98 -12.33 24.98 -2.57
N TYR A 99 -11.21 25.54 -3.02
CA TYR A 99 -10.97 26.99 -3.03
C TYR A 99 -11.38 27.66 -4.35
N SER A 100 -11.02 27.04 -5.48
CA SER A 100 -11.40 27.48 -6.85
C SER A 100 -11.48 26.26 -7.77
N GLU A 101 -12.02 26.41 -8.99
CA GLU A 101 -12.16 25.31 -9.96
C GLU A 101 -10.87 24.48 -10.15
N ASN A 102 -9.70 25.13 -10.06
CA ASN A 102 -8.40 24.51 -10.27
C ASN A 102 -7.54 24.43 -8.99
N THR A 103 -8.09 24.70 -7.80
CA THR A 103 -7.31 24.71 -6.56
C THR A 103 -8.10 24.16 -5.40
N ARG A 104 -7.56 23.09 -4.79
CA ARG A 104 -8.06 22.43 -3.59
C ARG A 104 -7.00 22.52 -2.51
N LEU A 105 -7.43 22.90 -1.32
CA LEU A 105 -6.58 22.97 -0.13
C LEU A 105 -6.91 21.76 0.74
N GLY A 106 -5.90 21.18 1.38
CA GLY A 106 -6.12 20.04 2.24
C GLY A 106 -5.10 19.95 3.37
N ALA A 107 -5.55 19.38 4.47
CA ALA A 107 -4.73 19.16 5.67
C ALA A 107 -5.05 17.79 6.25
N SER A 108 -4.02 17.08 6.74
CA SER A 108 -4.19 15.80 7.41
C SER A 108 -3.24 15.64 8.60
N ILE A 109 -3.61 14.74 9.51
CA ILE A 109 -2.83 14.29 10.66
C ILE A 109 -2.94 12.78 10.83
#